data_AF-A0A661M9G0-F1
#
_entry.id   AF-A0A661M9G0-F1
#
_cell.length_a   1.000
_cell.length_b   1.000
_cell.length_c   1.000
_cell.angle_alpha   90.00
_cell.angle_beta   90.00
_cell.angle_gamma   90.00
#
_symmetry.space_group_name_H-M   'P 1'
#
loop_
_entity.id
_entity.type
_entity.pdbx_description
1 polymer ?
#
loop_
_entity_poly.entity_id
_entity_poly.type
_entity_poly.pdbx_seq_one_letter_code
_entity_poly.pdbx_strand_id
1 'polypeptide(L)'
;LPPNAYSDGMVSWTYLDRASTFAVLSPATPAAMLDACVTAAYADALLLSLDPAETRTWRRATIAWLTWELTGELGCDEAVTRQQAEPFRSWVAGAAGDGAGGELWLAYLSARHDAAPGQFVRGVCGLASQRTWEGTGLRADPDLWSATESAVEKSGDRLLDNVEELAVLRWFVGRGESRHAAIAALDGDARVPVSRQMTRLPSRVIASRPLESFGSAYIVMNAGVWNGSPRLRAWLRGEYGVRWSFVAVQLDDHGHEIRRIASPHTGPTPRAYLPIEIDDATRQLLFIVTNLSNALPDADDAEVHQRAFELIVDNGDN
;
A
#
# COMPACT_ATOMS: atom_id res chain seq x y z
N LEU A 1 -35.52 -0.50 5.83
CA LEU A 1 -34.91 0.66 6.52
C LEU A 1 -35.51 0.75 7.92
N PRO A 2 -34.73 1.03 8.98
CA PRO A 2 -35.28 1.32 10.29
C PRO A 2 -36.20 2.56 10.23
N PRO A 3 -37.25 2.65 11.05
CA PRO A 3 -38.29 3.68 10.93
C PRO A 3 -37.86 5.12 11.23
N ASN A 4 -36.60 5.37 11.63
CA ASN A 4 -36.14 6.68 12.13
C ASN A 4 -34.98 7.30 11.34
N ALA A 5 -34.60 6.75 10.18
CA ALA A 5 -33.65 7.41 9.27
C ALA A 5 -34.44 8.21 8.23
N TYR A 6 -34.38 9.55 8.30
CA TYR A 6 -35.00 10.44 7.31
C TYR A 6 -33.91 11.14 6.49
N SER A 7 -34.15 11.24 5.18
CA SER A 7 -33.35 12.06 4.27
C SER A 7 -33.78 13.52 4.41
N ASP A 8 -32.82 14.43 4.63
CA ASP A 8 -33.06 15.87 4.55
C ASP A 8 -33.43 16.18 3.08
N GLY A 9 -34.71 16.46 2.84
CA GLY A 9 -35.34 16.42 1.52
C GLY A 9 -34.65 17.24 0.42
N MET A 10 -34.92 16.83 -0.83
CA MET A 10 -34.38 17.40 -2.06
C MET A 10 -34.79 18.86 -2.33
N VAL A 11 -33.83 19.65 -2.81
CA VAL A 11 -34.05 20.97 -3.41
C VAL A 11 -34.26 20.80 -4.92
N SER A 12 -35.37 21.29 -5.46
CA SER A 12 -35.87 20.95 -6.81
C SER A 12 -35.11 21.55 -8.00
N TRP A 13 -34.09 22.38 -7.78
CA TRP A 13 -33.35 23.06 -8.86
C TRP A 13 -31.89 22.61 -9.05
N THR A 14 -31.41 21.61 -8.30
CA THR A 14 -30.03 21.09 -8.44
C THR A 14 -29.90 19.99 -9.51
N TYR A 15 -30.83 19.95 -10.46
CA TYR A 15 -31.19 18.77 -11.26
C TYR A 15 -30.22 18.32 -12.36
N LEU A 16 -28.97 18.83 -12.43
CA LEU A 16 -28.09 18.45 -13.55
C LEU A 16 -26.73 17.85 -13.21
N ASP A 17 -26.18 17.92 -11.99
CA ASP A 17 -24.91 17.21 -11.69
C ASP A 17 -24.66 16.86 -10.20
N ARG A 18 -25.64 17.04 -9.28
CA ARG A 18 -25.47 16.60 -7.88
C ARG A 18 -26.49 15.55 -7.49
N ALA A 19 -26.05 14.29 -7.46
CA ALA A 19 -26.76 13.24 -6.75
C ALA A 19 -26.88 13.64 -5.27
N SER A 20 -28.10 13.70 -4.74
CA SER A 20 -28.29 13.83 -3.30
C SER A 20 -27.86 12.51 -2.66
N THR A 21 -26.70 12.50 -2.01
CA THR A 21 -26.17 11.35 -1.27
C THR A 21 -26.52 11.51 0.20
N PHE A 22 -26.83 10.39 0.87
CA PHE A 22 -27.18 10.38 2.29
C PHE A 22 -26.37 9.31 3.00
N ALA A 23 -25.95 9.62 4.23
CA ALA A 23 -25.24 8.72 5.12
C ALA A 23 -26.23 8.06 6.09
N VAL A 24 -26.11 6.74 6.30
CA VAL A 24 -26.94 6.00 7.26
C VAL A 24 -26.02 5.28 8.24
N LEU A 25 -26.25 5.49 9.53
CA LEU A 25 -25.54 4.80 10.60
C LEU A 25 -26.47 3.82 11.33
N SER A 26 -25.94 2.66 11.71
CA SER A 26 -26.68 1.71 12.54
C SER A 26 -26.86 2.29 13.96
N PRO A 27 -28.06 2.20 14.56
CA PRO A 27 -28.24 2.54 15.97
C PRO A 27 -27.44 1.64 16.92
N ALA A 28 -26.94 0.51 16.43
CA ALA A 28 -26.11 -0.43 17.21
C ALA A 28 -24.61 -0.09 17.17
N THR A 29 -24.20 0.99 16.49
CA THR A 29 -22.78 1.39 16.47
C THR A 29 -22.31 1.73 17.88
N PRO A 30 -21.20 1.10 18.37
CA PRO A 30 -20.67 1.39 19.70
C PRO A 30 -20.31 2.86 19.87
N ALA A 31 -20.57 3.42 21.06
CA ALA A 31 -20.32 4.83 21.34
C ALA A 31 -18.86 5.27 21.04
N ALA A 32 -17.89 4.39 21.32
CA ALA A 32 -16.48 4.65 21.06
C ALA A 32 -16.12 4.74 19.57
N MET A 33 -16.94 4.18 18.67
CA MET A 33 -16.70 4.18 17.22
C MET A 33 -17.59 5.18 16.48
N LEU A 34 -18.45 5.93 17.20
CA LEU A 34 -19.43 6.82 16.57
C LEU A 34 -18.75 7.89 15.72
N ASP A 35 -17.71 8.55 16.23
CA ASP A 35 -17.05 9.63 15.51
C ASP A 35 -16.39 9.14 14.21
N ALA A 36 -15.68 8.00 14.28
CA ALA A 36 -15.09 7.37 13.10
C ALA A 36 -16.16 6.98 12.07
N CYS A 37 -17.30 6.41 12.51
CA CYS A 37 -18.32 5.89 11.59
C CYS A 37 -19.24 6.95 11.02
N VAL A 38 -19.51 7.99 11.78
CA VAL A 38 -20.17 9.19 11.25
C VAL A 38 -19.25 9.82 10.20
N THR A 39 -17.96 9.99 10.51
CA THR A 39 -16.99 10.59 9.58
C THR A 39 -16.87 9.79 8.30
N ALA A 40 -16.70 8.46 8.40
CA ALA A 40 -16.62 7.58 7.25
C ALA A 40 -17.87 7.64 6.37
N ALA A 41 -19.06 7.64 6.99
CA ALA A 41 -20.33 7.69 6.25
C ALA A 41 -20.55 9.03 5.54
N TYR A 42 -20.19 10.15 6.19
CA TYR A 42 -20.21 11.47 5.54
C TYR A 42 -19.17 11.59 4.43
N ALA A 43 -17.97 11.04 4.61
CA ALA A 43 -16.93 11.02 3.58
C ALA A 43 -17.36 10.23 2.34
N ASP A 44 -18.01 9.07 2.50
CA ASP A 44 -18.55 8.28 1.37
C ASP A 44 -19.57 9.10 0.58
N ALA A 45 -20.52 9.74 1.27
CA ALA A 45 -21.53 10.59 0.64
C ALA A 45 -20.90 11.79 -0.09
N LEU A 46 -19.90 12.43 0.51
CA LEU A 46 -19.17 13.55 -0.09
C LEU A 46 -18.43 13.10 -1.35
N LEU A 47 -17.63 12.03 -1.27
CA LEU A 47 -16.81 11.55 -2.39
C LEU A 47 -17.69 11.12 -3.56
N LEU A 48 -18.80 10.41 -3.31
CA LEU A 48 -19.79 10.08 -4.34
C LEU A 48 -20.39 11.32 -5.01
N SER A 49 -20.54 12.43 -4.29
CA SER A 49 -21.05 13.68 -4.84
C SER A 49 -20.00 14.47 -5.63
N LEU A 50 -18.71 14.23 -5.37
CA LEU A 50 -17.58 14.91 -6.01
C LEU A 50 -17.11 14.17 -7.26
N ASP A 51 -17.03 12.85 -7.17
CA ASP A 51 -16.65 11.97 -8.26
C ASP A 51 -17.41 10.63 -8.16
N PRO A 52 -18.57 10.51 -8.82
CA PRO A 52 -19.30 9.25 -8.87
C PRO A 52 -18.64 8.20 -9.77
N ALA A 53 -17.66 8.57 -10.60
CA ALA A 53 -16.93 7.64 -11.47
C ALA A 53 -15.90 6.84 -10.69
N GLU A 54 -15.38 7.40 -9.60
CA GLU A 54 -14.30 6.79 -8.84
C GLU A 54 -14.68 5.39 -8.34
N THR A 55 -13.71 4.49 -8.49
CA THR A 55 -13.85 3.09 -8.15
C THR A 55 -14.15 2.92 -6.66
N ARG A 56 -14.92 1.87 -6.33
CA ARG A 56 -15.33 1.63 -4.95
C ARG A 56 -14.12 1.47 -4.02
N THR A 57 -13.07 0.79 -4.46
CA THR A 57 -11.87 0.50 -3.67
C THR A 57 -11.09 1.76 -3.34
N TRP A 58 -10.87 2.65 -4.32
CA TRP A 58 -10.25 3.95 -4.09
C TRP A 58 -11.09 4.84 -3.18
N ARG A 59 -12.41 4.85 -3.37
CA ARG A 59 -13.32 5.58 -2.48
C ARG A 59 -13.20 5.06 -1.04
N ARG A 60 -13.16 3.75 -0.83
CA ARG A 60 -12.97 3.13 0.50
C ARG A 60 -11.63 3.51 1.13
N ALA A 61 -10.52 3.45 0.38
CA ALA A 61 -9.21 3.90 0.84
C ALA A 61 -9.20 5.37 1.26
N THR A 62 -9.84 6.24 0.46
CA THR A 62 -9.91 7.68 0.72
C THR A 62 -10.78 8.00 1.95
N ILE A 63 -11.90 7.28 2.13
CA ILE A 63 -12.75 7.38 3.31
C ILE A 63 -11.98 7.02 4.58
N ALA A 64 -11.26 5.90 4.55
CA ALA A 64 -10.51 5.42 5.70
C ALA A 64 -9.39 6.42 6.06
N TRP A 65 -8.62 6.89 5.06
CA TRP A 65 -7.62 7.94 5.27
C TRP A 65 -8.21 9.25 5.85
N LEU A 66 -9.33 9.75 5.30
CA LEU A 66 -10.00 10.96 5.83
C LEU A 66 -10.48 10.76 7.27
N THR A 67 -10.95 9.56 7.60
CA THR A 67 -11.40 9.21 8.95
C THR A 67 -10.22 9.26 9.92
N TRP A 68 -9.08 8.67 9.53
CA TRP A 68 -7.85 8.71 10.31
C TRP A 68 -7.33 10.13 10.51
N GLU A 69 -7.26 10.94 9.45
CA GLU A 69 -6.82 12.34 9.55
C GLU A 69 -7.67 13.18 10.51
N LEU A 70 -8.99 12.92 10.57
CA LEU A 70 -9.92 13.72 11.38
C LEU A 70 -10.11 13.21 12.80
N THR A 71 -10.01 11.89 13.01
CA THR A 71 -10.36 11.25 14.28
C THR A 71 -9.19 10.56 14.97
N GLY A 72 -8.11 10.29 14.23
CA GLY A 72 -7.00 9.43 14.67
C GLY A 72 -7.30 7.93 14.57
N GLU A 73 -8.54 7.55 14.25
CA GLU A 73 -8.98 6.15 14.15
C GLU A 73 -8.96 5.68 12.68
N LEU A 74 -8.43 4.48 12.46
CA LEU A 74 -8.33 3.85 11.13
C LEU A 74 -9.68 3.26 10.72
N GLY A 75 -10.58 4.12 10.23
CA GLY A 75 -11.89 3.74 9.72
C GLY A 75 -12.83 3.14 10.78
N CYS A 76 -13.80 2.35 10.31
CA CYS A 76 -14.79 1.65 11.16
C CYS A 76 -14.65 0.14 11.17
N ASP A 77 -13.57 -0.35 10.56
CA ASP A 77 -13.30 -1.75 10.37
C ASP A 77 -11.80 -2.02 10.42
N GLU A 78 -11.43 -3.29 10.53
CA GLU A 78 -10.03 -3.70 10.64
C GLU A 78 -9.36 -3.85 9.27
N ALA A 79 -9.55 -2.88 8.37
CA ALA A 79 -9.07 -2.96 6.99
C ALA A 79 -7.54 -2.96 6.87
N VAL A 80 -6.85 -2.13 7.66
CA VAL A 80 -5.38 -2.09 7.73
C VAL A 80 -4.79 -3.43 8.11
N THR A 81 -5.29 -4.03 9.20
CA THR A 81 -4.79 -5.31 9.70
C THR A 81 -4.93 -6.40 8.64
N ARG A 82 -6.06 -6.43 7.92
CA ARG A 82 -6.27 -7.36 6.80
C ARG A 82 -5.30 -7.10 5.64
N GLN A 83 -5.08 -5.83 5.27
CA GLN A 83 -4.12 -5.47 4.22
C GLN A 83 -2.68 -5.83 4.60
N GLN A 84 -2.31 -5.69 5.88
CA GLN A 84 -1.01 -6.12 6.39
C GLN A 84 -0.87 -7.64 6.44
N ALA A 85 -1.94 -8.37 6.78
CA ALA A 85 -1.96 -9.83 6.79
C ALA A 85 -1.85 -10.46 5.38
N GLU A 86 -2.26 -9.74 4.34
CA GLU A 86 -2.21 -10.20 2.94
C GLU A 86 -1.29 -9.32 2.07
N PRO A 87 0.02 -9.23 2.38
CA PRO A 87 0.90 -8.27 1.71
C PRO A 87 1.14 -8.57 0.24
N PHE A 88 0.82 -9.78 -0.22
CA PHE A 88 0.95 -10.22 -1.60
C PHE A 88 -0.13 -9.63 -2.53
N ARG A 89 -1.18 -9.02 -1.96
CA ARG A 89 -2.22 -8.32 -2.70
C ARG A 89 -1.81 -6.89 -3.05
N SER A 90 -2.50 -6.35 -4.04
CA SER A 90 -2.46 -4.93 -4.38
C SER A 90 -3.09 -4.05 -3.27
N TRP A 91 -3.04 -2.73 -3.46
CA TRP A 91 -3.58 -1.74 -2.53
C TRP A 91 -4.99 -1.29 -2.87
N VAL A 92 -5.38 -1.40 -4.15
CA VAL A 92 -6.67 -0.90 -4.64
C VAL A 92 -7.37 -2.00 -5.45
N ALA A 93 -6.94 -2.25 -6.69
CA ALA A 93 -7.46 -3.34 -7.51
C ALA A 93 -6.95 -4.70 -6.99
N GLY A 94 -7.83 -5.52 -6.38
CA GLY A 94 -7.46 -6.79 -5.75
C GLY A 94 -7.10 -6.69 -4.26
N ALA A 95 -7.25 -5.50 -3.66
CA ALA A 95 -6.95 -5.21 -2.27
C ALA A 95 -7.68 -6.10 -1.26
N ALA A 96 -7.05 -6.31 -0.11
CA ALA A 96 -7.69 -7.01 0.99
C ALA A 96 -8.84 -6.17 1.56
N GLY A 97 -9.86 -6.86 2.07
CA GLY A 97 -10.85 -6.25 2.94
C GLY A 97 -11.77 -5.19 2.33
N ASP A 98 -11.86 -5.11 1.00
CA ASP A 98 -12.66 -4.16 0.20
C ASP A 98 -11.97 -2.88 -0.29
N GLY A 99 -10.67 -2.72 0.00
CA GLY A 99 -9.85 -1.59 -0.45
C GLY A 99 -9.60 -0.51 0.59
N ALA A 100 -10.30 -0.52 1.72
CA ALA A 100 -10.06 0.46 2.79
C ALA A 100 -8.61 0.47 3.31
N GLY A 101 -7.91 -0.67 3.28
CA GLY A 101 -6.48 -0.75 3.64
C GLY A 101 -5.54 0.04 2.72
N GLY A 102 -6.03 0.53 1.57
CA GLY A 102 -5.34 1.50 0.72
C GLY A 102 -5.12 2.86 1.41
N GLU A 103 -5.75 3.12 2.56
CA GLU A 103 -5.42 4.31 3.37
C GLU A 103 -3.95 4.36 3.76
N LEU A 104 -3.29 3.21 3.94
CA LEU A 104 -1.86 3.15 4.24
C LEU A 104 -1.02 3.81 3.15
N TRP A 105 -1.43 3.62 1.90
CA TRP A 105 -0.78 4.25 0.76
C TRP A 105 -1.00 5.77 0.77
N LEU A 106 -2.23 6.22 1.01
CA LEU A 106 -2.55 7.65 1.07
C LEU A 106 -1.86 8.35 2.25
N ALA A 107 -1.87 7.74 3.44
CA ALA A 107 -1.20 8.26 4.62
C ALA A 107 0.32 8.35 4.44
N TYR A 108 0.93 7.34 3.79
CA TYR A 108 2.35 7.37 3.42
C TYR A 108 2.66 8.53 2.46
N LEU A 109 1.86 8.69 1.40
CA LEU A 109 2.05 9.77 0.42
C LEU A 109 1.88 11.15 1.07
N SER A 110 0.85 11.32 1.91
CA SER A 110 0.63 12.53 2.68
C SER A 110 1.86 12.85 3.54
N ALA A 111 2.31 11.90 4.36
CA ALA A 111 3.46 12.09 5.25
C ALA A 111 4.77 12.41 4.50
N ARG A 112 4.92 11.93 3.26
CA ARG A 112 6.14 12.13 2.46
C ARG A 112 6.13 13.44 1.66
N HIS A 113 4.98 13.83 1.12
CA HIS A 113 4.88 14.90 0.12
C HIS A 113 4.11 16.13 0.59
N ASP A 114 3.47 16.09 1.76
CA ASP A 114 2.75 17.24 2.30
C ASP A 114 3.68 18.39 2.69
N ALA A 115 3.39 19.58 2.18
CA ALA A 115 3.85 20.84 2.76
C ALA A 115 2.92 21.32 3.91
N ALA A 116 1.67 20.87 3.91
CA ALA A 116 0.67 21.07 4.96
C ALA A 116 -0.22 19.82 5.06
N PRO A 117 -0.76 19.49 6.25
CA PRO A 117 -1.49 18.24 6.47
C PRO A 117 -2.62 18.00 5.44
N GLY A 118 -2.52 16.86 4.74
CA GLY A 118 -3.47 16.37 3.75
C GLY A 118 -3.50 17.15 2.43
N GLN A 119 -2.57 18.08 2.19
CA GLN A 119 -2.56 18.91 0.99
C GLN A 119 -2.27 18.09 -0.28
N PHE A 120 -1.34 17.14 -0.21
CA PHE A 120 -0.93 16.30 -1.32
C PHE A 120 -2.10 15.41 -1.77
N VAL A 121 -2.70 14.67 -0.85
CA VAL A 121 -3.82 13.76 -1.16
C VAL A 121 -5.03 14.54 -1.69
N ARG A 122 -5.34 15.73 -1.13
CA ARG A 122 -6.38 16.60 -1.71
C ARG A 122 -6.06 17.03 -3.14
N GLY A 123 -4.79 17.34 -3.43
CA GLY A 123 -4.32 17.66 -4.77
C GLY A 123 -4.50 16.49 -5.73
N VAL A 124 -4.14 15.28 -5.30
CA VAL A 124 -4.35 14.03 -6.05
C VAL A 124 -5.84 13.80 -6.34
N CYS A 125 -6.72 13.90 -5.34
CA CYS A 125 -8.17 13.79 -5.55
C CYS A 125 -8.70 14.87 -6.51
N GLY A 126 -8.19 16.10 -6.43
CA GLY A 126 -8.56 17.16 -7.35
C GLY A 126 -8.10 16.92 -8.80
N LEU A 127 -6.96 16.27 -9.00
CA LEU A 127 -6.46 15.86 -10.32
C LEU A 127 -7.25 14.70 -10.91
N ALA A 128 -7.62 13.72 -10.08
CA ALA A 128 -8.45 12.58 -10.48
C ALA A 128 -9.90 13.00 -10.75
N SER A 129 -10.40 14.03 -10.06
CA SER A 129 -11.82 14.36 -10.10
C SER A 129 -12.33 14.62 -11.52
N GLN A 130 -13.29 13.80 -11.93
CA GLN A 130 -13.95 13.96 -13.22
C GLN A 130 -15.30 14.64 -13.04
N ARG A 131 -15.48 15.74 -13.77
CA ARG A 131 -16.82 16.31 -14.00
C ARG A 131 -17.30 15.81 -15.34
N THR A 132 -18.56 15.41 -15.39
CA THR A 132 -19.34 15.10 -16.60
C THR A 132 -19.40 16.31 -17.54
N TRP A 133 -18.29 16.63 -18.21
CA TRP A 133 -18.27 17.68 -19.22
C TRP A 133 -17.65 17.12 -20.50
N GLU A 134 -18.46 17.10 -21.56
CA GLU A 134 -18.17 16.62 -22.92
C GLU A 134 -18.22 15.08 -23.13
N GLY A 135 -19.39 14.48 -22.88
CA GLY A 135 -19.68 13.13 -23.35
C GLY A 135 -20.94 12.50 -22.74
N THR A 136 -21.38 11.38 -23.35
CA THR A 136 -22.32 10.44 -22.71
C THR A 136 -21.52 9.45 -21.88
N GLY A 137 -21.32 9.74 -20.59
CA GLY A 137 -20.72 8.80 -19.63
C GLY A 137 -19.59 9.39 -18.78
N LEU A 138 -19.37 8.77 -17.62
CA LEU A 138 -18.19 8.95 -16.79
C LEU A 138 -17.00 8.25 -17.47
N ARG A 139 -15.80 8.82 -17.46
CA ARG A 139 -14.59 8.14 -17.94
C ARG A 139 -13.87 7.54 -16.73
N ALA A 140 -13.16 6.43 -16.92
CA ALA A 140 -12.35 5.84 -15.85
C ALA A 140 -11.00 6.57 -15.66
N ASP A 141 -10.56 7.38 -16.64
CA ASP A 141 -9.23 8.03 -16.66
C ASP A 141 -9.34 9.57 -16.85
N PRO A 142 -8.60 10.39 -16.07
CA PRO A 142 -7.63 10.00 -15.04
C PRO A 142 -8.29 9.36 -13.81
N ASP A 143 -7.76 8.22 -13.37
CA ASP A 143 -8.08 7.62 -12.08
C ASP A 143 -7.10 8.12 -10.99
N LEU A 144 -7.33 7.70 -9.75
CA LEU A 144 -6.44 8.05 -8.65
C LEU A 144 -5.01 7.50 -8.80
N TRP A 145 -4.76 6.40 -9.54
CA TRP A 145 -3.39 5.97 -9.83
C TRP A 145 -2.69 6.92 -10.80
N SER A 146 -3.32 7.27 -11.91
CA SER A 146 -2.83 8.25 -12.90
C SER A 146 -2.57 9.61 -12.26
N ALA A 147 -3.50 10.07 -11.41
CA ALA A 147 -3.34 11.31 -10.65
C ALA A 147 -2.19 11.24 -9.63
N THR A 148 -2.03 10.10 -8.95
CA THR A 148 -0.93 9.88 -8.01
C THR A 148 0.41 9.87 -8.72
N GLU A 149 0.56 9.14 -9.83
CA GLU A 149 1.78 9.12 -10.64
C GLU A 149 2.16 10.55 -11.04
N SER A 150 1.21 11.29 -11.63
CA SER A 150 1.41 12.67 -12.05
C SER A 150 1.80 13.61 -10.90
N ALA A 151 1.23 13.44 -9.72
CA ALA A 151 1.52 14.28 -8.55
C ALA A 151 2.90 13.98 -7.95
N VAL A 152 3.27 12.70 -7.86
CA VAL A 152 4.58 12.25 -7.37
C VAL A 152 5.70 12.68 -8.33
N GLU A 153 5.50 12.56 -9.64
CA GLU A 153 6.47 13.05 -10.62
C GLU A 153 6.68 14.56 -10.51
N LYS A 154 5.61 15.33 -10.28
CA LYS A 154 5.70 16.79 -10.07
C LYS A 154 6.40 17.17 -8.76
N SER A 155 6.42 16.30 -7.75
CA SER A 155 7.22 16.54 -6.53
C SER A 155 8.70 16.20 -6.71
N GLY A 156 9.09 15.68 -7.88
CA GLY A 156 10.48 15.32 -8.21
C GLY A 156 10.86 13.91 -7.78
N ASP A 157 9.87 13.06 -7.46
CA ASP A 157 10.05 11.68 -7.03
C ASP A 157 9.45 10.71 -8.06
N ARG A 158 9.58 9.40 -7.85
CA ARG A 158 9.04 8.37 -8.74
C ARG A 158 8.04 7.50 -8.02
N LEU A 159 6.91 7.20 -8.66
CA LEU A 159 5.86 6.36 -8.09
C LEU A 159 6.40 5.00 -7.61
N LEU A 160 7.23 4.35 -8.44
CA LEU A 160 7.75 3.02 -8.12
C LEU A 160 8.71 3.03 -6.91
N ASP A 161 9.48 4.10 -6.75
CA ASP A 161 10.38 4.27 -5.60
C ASP A 161 9.55 4.45 -4.31
N ASN A 162 8.39 5.11 -4.42
CA ASN A 162 7.42 5.25 -3.32
C ASN A 162 6.76 3.92 -2.93
N VAL A 163 6.43 3.08 -3.92
CA VAL A 163 5.89 1.73 -3.67
C VAL A 163 6.94 0.84 -3.00
N GLU A 164 8.19 0.88 -3.46
CA GLU A 164 9.30 0.16 -2.83
C GLU A 164 9.48 0.60 -1.36
N GLU A 165 9.54 1.92 -1.11
CA GLU A 165 9.72 2.44 0.24
C GLU A 165 8.57 2.01 1.17
N LEU A 166 7.32 2.12 0.71
CA LEU A 166 6.19 1.65 1.51
C LEU A 166 6.30 0.14 1.79
N ALA A 167 6.69 -0.68 0.81
CA ALA A 167 6.91 -2.10 1.02
C ALA A 167 7.94 -2.38 2.13
N VAL A 168 9.01 -1.58 2.21
CA VAL A 168 9.97 -1.68 3.33
C VAL A 168 9.34 -1.24 4.65
N LEU A 169 8.70 -0.08 4.67
CA LEU A 169 8.13 0.51 5.88
C LEU A 169 7.09 -0.38 6.56
N ARG A 170 6.30 -1.14 5.78
CA ARG A 170 5.33 -2.10 6.30
C ARG A 170 5.94 -3.16 7.22
N TRP A 171 7.20 -3.54 7.00
CA TRP A 171 7.87 -4.49 7.88
C TRP A 171 7.94 -3.99 9.31
N PHE A 172 8.21 -2.70 9.48
CA PHE A 172 8.44 -2.07 10.78
C PHE A 172 7.16 -1.80 11.57
N VAL A 173 5.98 -1.98 10.96
CA VAL A 173 4.70 -1.91 11.68
C VAL A 173 4.72 -2.88 12.84
N GLY A 174 4.56 -2.34 14.05
CA GLY A 174 4.61 -3.10 15.29
C GLY A 174 5.96 -3.69 15.69
N ARG A 175 7.06 -3.38 14.99
CA ARG A 175 8.39 -3.99 15.21
C ARG A 175 9.47 -3.00 15.69
N GLY A 176 9.10 -1.83 16.22
CA GLY A 176 10.03 -0.87 16.80
C GLY A 176 9.63 0.59 16.52
N GLU A 177 10.55 1.52 16.78
CA GLU A 177 10.38 2.94 16.43
C GLU A 177 10.51 3.13 14.91
N SER A 178 9.38 3.37 14.23
CA SER A 178 9.40 3.96 12.89
C SER A 178 9.39 5.48 13.01
N ARG A 179 10.29 6.16 12.29
CA ARG A 179 10.27 7.62 12.17
C ARG A 179 9.13 8.12 11.26
N HIS A 180 8.45 7.22 10.55
CA HIS A 180 7.31 7.57 9.71
C HIS A 180 6.01 7.57 10.50
N ALA A 181 5.42 8.75 10.69
CA ALA A 181 4.21 8.95 11.50
C ALA A 181 3.05 8.03 11.10
N ALA A 182 2.81 7.85 9.79
CA ALA A 182 1.75 6.96 9.29
C ALA A 182 1.97 5.47 9.66
N ILE A 183 3.22 5.03 9.80
CA ILE A 183 3.59 3.66 10.18
C ILE A 183 3.60 3.51 11.70
N ALA A 184 4.03 4.55 12.41
CA ALA A 184 4.03 4.61 13.87
C ALA A 184 2.60 4.69 14.45
N ALA A 185 1.64 5.20 13.69
CA ALA A 185 0.23 5.26 14.08
C ALA A 185 -0.48 3.90 14.00
N LEU A 186 0.11 2.90 13.34
CA LEU A 186 -0.50 1.58 13.20
C LEU A 186 -0.23 0.73 14.44
N ASP A 187 -1.27 0.01 14.87
CA ASP A 187 -1.16 -0.90 16.00
C ASP A 187 -0.14 -2.02 15.73
N GLY A 188 0.52 -2.46 16.80
CA GLY A 188 1.57 -3.46 16.77
C GLY A 188 1.13 -4.84 16.31
N ASP A 189 -0.18 -5.11 16.31
CA ASP A 189 -0.78 -6.35 15.82
C ASP A 189 -0.94 -6.39 14.29
N ALA A 190 -0.84 -5.25 13.60
CA ALA A 190 -0.94 -5.15 12.14
C ALA A 190 0.38 -5.48 11.41
N ARG A 191 1.11 -6.51 11.89
CA ARG A 191 2.40 -6.93 11.33
C ARG A 191 2.23 -7.68 10.02
N VAL A 192 3.07 -7.37 9.03
CA VAL A 192 3.20 -8.24 7.85
C VAL A 192 3.72 -9.64 8.24
N PRO A 193 3.17 -10.72 7.65
CA PRO A 193 3.67 -12.07 7.88
C PRO A 193 4.98 -12.31 7.14
N VAL A 194 5.86 -13.12 7.76
CA VAL A 194 7.05 -13.65 7.10
C VAL A 194 6.62 -14.72 6.09
N SER A 195 6.81 -14.46 4.81
CA SER A 195 6.47 -15.40 3.73
C SER A 195 7.36 -16.64 3.76
N ARG A 196 8.64 -16.48 4.11
CA ARG A 196 9.59 -17.58 4.27
C ARG A 196 10.72 -17.24 5.24
N GLN A 197 11.15 -18.21 6.02
CA GLN A 197 12.40 -18.15 6.76
C GLN A 197 13.45 -19.05 6.09
N MET A 198 14.61 -18.49 5.77
CA MET A 198 15.77 -19.23 5.29
C MET A 198 16.52 -19.82 6.49
N THR A 199 16.86 -21.11 6.41
CA THR A 199 17.50 -21.86 7.49
C THR A 199 18.86 -22.45 7.12
N ARG A 200 19.28 -22.34 5.85
CA ARG A 200 20.57 -22.81 5.34
C ARG A 200 20.98 -22.06 4.07
N LEU A 201 22.28 -22.05 3.79
CA LEU A 201 22.87 -21.62 2.51
C LEU A 201 23.54 -22.80 1.76
N PRO A 202 23.55 -22.81 0.42
CA PRO A 202 22.76 -21.91 -0.44
C PRO A 202 21.25 -22.17 -0.23
N SER A 203 20.47 -21.10 -0.34
CA SER A 203 19.02 -21.16 -0.20
C SER A 203 18.35 -20.81 -1.51
N ARG A 204 17.26 -21.52 -1.80
CA ARG A 204 16.35 -21.24 -2.92
C ARG A 204 14.96 -21.11 -2.35
N VAL A 205 14.34 -19.95 -2.51
CA VAL A 205 13.00 -19.63 -2.06
C VAL A 205 12.15 -19.32 -3.27
N ILE A 206 11.11 -20.14 -3.47
CA ILE A 206 10.10 -19.91 -4.50
C ILE A 206 8.90 -19.28 -3.81
N ALA A 207 8.30 -18.25 -4.44
CA ALA A 207 7.11 -17.62 -3.94
C ALA A 207 6.01 -18.68 -3.70
N SER A 208 5.46 -18.73 -2.49
CA SER A 208 4.37 -19.66 -2.14
C SER A 208 3.04 -19.24 -2.77
N ARG A 209 2.91 -17.95 -3.07
CA ARG A 209 1.80 -17.33 -3.79
C ARG A 209 2.35 -16.30 -4.78
N PRO A 210 1.70 -16.12 -5.94
CA PRO A 210 2.05 -15.01 -6.82
C PRO A 210 1.73 -13.67 -6.16
N LEU A 211 2.49 -12.63 -6.52
CA LEU A 211 2.27 -11.27 -6.07
C LEU A 211 1.41 -10.53 -7.09
N GLU A 212 0.34 -9.89 -6.64
CA GLU A 212 -0.41 -8.92 -7.43
C GLU A 212 0.43 -7.65 -7.67
N SER A 213 -0.04 -6.77 -8.56
CA SER A 213 0.59 -5.47 -8.77
C SER A 213 0.73 -4.72 -7.44
N PHE A 214 1.95 -4.25 -7.15
CA PHE A 214 2.38 -3.62 -5.90
C PHE A 214 2.30 -4.50 -4.64
N GLY A 215 1.99 -5.78 -4.80
CA GLY A 215 2.08 -6.80 -3.77
C GLY A 215 3.54 -7.16 -3.46
N SER A 216 3.80 -7.52 -2.20
CA SER A 216 5.13 -7.77 -1.64
C SER A 216 5.23 -9.09 -0.88
N ALA A 217 6.41 -9.69 -0.88
CA ALA A 217 6.79 -10.83 -0.06
C ALA A 217 7.98 -10.49 0.86
N TYR A 218 7.96 -11.06 2.07
CA TYR A 218 8.99 -10.82 3.10
C TYR A 218 9.68 -12.13 3.44
N ILE A 219 10.99 -12.19 3.22
CA ILE A 219 11.80 -13.37 3.49
C ILE A 219 12.89 -13.01 4.49
N VAL A 220 13.04 -13.80 5.55
CA VAL A 220 14.01 -13.51 6.62
C VAL A 220 15.09 -14.58 6.70
N MET A 221 16.29 -14.16 7.12
CA MET A 221 17.42 -15.02 7.42
C MET A 221 18.09 -14.52 8.68
N ASN A 222 18.37 -15.40 9.65
CA ASN A 222 19.04 -15.04 10.90
C ASN A 222 20.55 -15.34 10.83
N ALA A 223 21.35 -14.69 11.67
CA ALA A 223 22.81 -14.76 11.61
C ALA A 223 23.43 -16.16 11.68
N GLY A 224 22.78 -17.09 12.38
CA GLY A 224 23.23 -18.48 12.42
C GLY A 224 23.27 -19.17 11.04
N VAL A 225 22.56 -18.64 10.04
CA VAL A 225 22.45 -19.24 8.71
C VAL A 225 23.67 -18.95 7.82
N TRP A 226 24.21 -17.72 7.88
CA TRP A 226 25.42 -17.36 7.12
C TRP A 226 26.72 -17.64 7.87
N ASN A 227 26.64 -18.08 9.13
CA ASN A 227 27.75 -18.63 9.91
C ASN A 227 29.05 -17.82 9.84
N GLY A 228 28.95 -16.50 9.98
CA GLY A 228 30.10 -15.59 9.95
C GLY A 228 30.63 -15.23 8.56
N SER A 229 29.95 -15.65 7.48
CA SER A 229 30.28 -15.18 6.13
C SER A 229 30.15 -13.65 6.06
N PRO A 230 31.23 -12.91 5.71
CA PRO A 230 31.19 -11.45 5.62
C PRO A 230 30.44 -10.97 4.37
N ARG A 231 30.25 -11.86 3.39
CA ARG A 231 29.62 -11.54 2.11
C ARG A 231 28.61 -12.58 1.71
N LEU A 232 27.46 -12.11 1.22
CA LEU A 232 26.43 -12.91 0.59
C LEU A 232 26.13 -12.37 -0.80
N ARG A 233 25.62 -13.24 -1.66
CA ARG A 233 25.10 -12.89 -2.97
C ARG A 233 23.66 -13.33 -3.03
N ALA A 234 22.79 -12.42 -3.45
CA ALA A 234 21.38 -12.71 -3.62
C ALA A 234 20.94 -12.41 -5.05
N TRP A 235 20.19 -13.33 -5.66
CA TRP A 235 19.63 -13.20 -6.99
C TRP A 235 18.12 -13.34 -6.93
N LEU A 236 17.44 -12.40 -7.54
CA LEU A 236 16.03 -12.51 -7.85
C LEU A 236 15.85 -12.95 -9.30
N ARG A 237 14.94 -13.89 -9.52
CA ARG A 237 14.40 -14.27 -10.82
C ARG A 237 12.88 -14.20 -10.75
N GLY A 238 12.31 -13.12 -11.28
CA GLY A 238 10.87 -12.98 -11.44
C GLY A 238 10.35 -13.58 -12.75
N GLU A 239 9.03 -13.66 -12.87
CA GLU A 239 8.36 -13.88 -14.15
C GLU A 239 8.42 -12.63 -15.05
N TYR A 240 8.31 -12.85 -16.36
CA TYR A 240 8.33 -11.78 -17.37
C TYR A 240 7.04 -10.95 -17.37
N GLY A 241 7.13 -9.75 -17.94
CA GLY A 241 5.98 -8.89 -18.18
C GLY A 241 5.63 -7.95 -17.03
N VAL A 242 6.48 -7.87 -16.00
CA VAL A 242 6.40 -6.86 -14.91
C VAL A 242 7.79 -6.39 -14.51
N ARG A 243 7.86 -5.24 -13.83
CA ARG A 243 9.06 -4.79 -13.12
C ARG A 243 9.09 -5.39 -11.72
N TRP A 244 10.28 -5.58 -11.18
CA TRP A 244 10.51 -6.10 -9.84
C TRP A 244 11.36 -5.12 -9.04
N SER A 245 10.99 -4.93 -7.78
CA SER A 245 11.87 -4.38 -6.75
C SER A 245 12.44 -5.54 -5.93
N PHE A 246 13.72 -5.42 -5.59
CA PHE A 246 14.42 -6.36 -4.73
C PHE A 246 15.33 -5.62 -3.75
N VAL A 247 14.97 -5.70 -2.47
CA VAL A 247 15.62 -4.99 -1.38
C VAL A 247 16.12 -5.98 -0.34
N ALA A 248 17.33 -5.76 0.17
CA ALA A 248 17.87 -6.41 1.36
C ALA A 248 18.09 -5.38 2.46
N VAL A 249 17.55 -5.65 3.64
CA VAL A 249 17.68 -4.82 4.84
C VAL A 249 18.44 -5.63 5.91
N GLN A 250 19.48 -5.02 6.47
CA GLN A 250 20.25 -5.54 7.58
C GLN A 250 19.69 -5.00 8.89
N LEU A 251 19.33 -5.89 9.80
CA LEU A 251 18.72 -5.57 11.08
C LEU A 251 19.64 -5.99 12.24
N ASP A 252 19.69 -5.16 13.27
CA ASP A 252 20.39 -5.45 14.54
C ASP A 252 19.63 -6.47 15.40
N ASP A 253 20.10 -6.71 16.64
CA ASP A 253 19.44 -7.57 17.63
C ASP A 253 18.11 -7.01 18.16
N HIS A 254 17.87 -5.71 18.02
CA HIS A 254 16.64 -5.03 18.40
C HIS A 254 15.64 -4.93 17.24
N GLY A 255 16.03 -5.33 16.03
CA GLY A 255 15.21 -5.23 14.82
C GLY A 255 15.28 -3.86 14.14
N HIS A 256 16.22 -2.99 14.51
CA HIS A 256 16.43 -1.71 13.84
C HIS A 256 17.22 -1.87 12.55
N GLU A 257 16.89 -1.04 11.56
CA GLU A 257 17.61 -0.98 10.30
C GLU A 257 19.03 -0.41 10.50
N ILE A 258 20.04 -1.21 10.17
CA ILE A 258 21.45 -0.80 10.11
C ILE A 258 21.75 -0.26 8.71
N ARG A 259 21.35 -1.02 7.69
CA ARG A 259 21.66 -0.74 6.29
C ARG A 259 20.61 -1.36 5.37
N ARG A 260 20.34 -0.67 4.27
CA ARG A 260 19.52 -1.17 3.15
C ARG A 260 20.29 -1.12 1.85
N ILE A 261 20.07 -2.14 1.03
CA ILE A 261 20.62 -2.26 -0.32
C ILE A 261 19.48 -2.66 -1.23
N ALA A 262 19.23 -1.87 -2.27
CA ALA A 262 18.24 -2.16 -3.29
C ALA A 262 18.91 -2.36 -4.65
N SER A 263 18.41 -3.30 -5.43
CA SER A 263 18.81 -3.41 -6.83
C SER A 263 18.03 -2.39 -7.65
N PRO A 264 18.57 -1.85 -8.75
CA PRO A 264 17.76 -1.08 -9.68
C PRO A 264 16.51 -1.87 -10.10
N HIS A 265 15.37 -1.19 -10.19
CA HIS A 265 14.12 -1.81 -10.64
C HIS A 265 14.35 -2.54 -11.97
N THR A 266 13.89 -3.79 -12.06
CA THR A 266 14.12 -4.57 -13.27
C THR A 266 13.37 -3.96 -14.45
N GLY A 267 14.05 -3.85 -15.60
CA GLY A 267 13.39 -3.57 -16.87
C GLY A 267 12.81 -4.86 -17.48
N PRO A 268 12.95 -5.07 -18.81
CA PRO A 268 12.39 -6.25 -19.49
C PRO A 268 13.04 -7.59 -19.08
N THR A 269 14.22 -7.55 -18.43
CA THR A 269 14.88 -8.74 -17.89
C THR A 269 14.50 -8.88 -16.41
N PRO A 270 13.73 -9.90 -16.00
CA PRO A 270 13.20 -10.03 -14.65
C PRO A 270 14.25 -10.65 -13.70
N ARG A 271 15.49 -10.13 -13.73
CA ARG A 271 16.59 -10.58 -12.91
C ARG A 271 17.21 -9.41 -12.18
N ALA A 272 17.40 -9.57 -10.88
CA ALA A 272 18.10 -8.60 -10.05
C ALA A 272 19.18 -9.32 -9.23
N TYR A 273 20.21 -8.57 -8.86
CA TYR A 273 21.34 -9.05 -8.10
C TYR A 273 21.68 -8.06 -6.99
N LEU A 274 21.94 -8.59 -5.80
CA LEU A 274 22.40 -7.84 -4.63
C LEU A 274 23.69 -8.45 -4.10
N PRO A 275 24.83 -7.74 -4.20
CA PRO A 275 26.00 -8.04 -3.39
C PRO A 275 25.77 -7.49 -1.98
N ILE A 276 25.83 -8.35 -0.97
CA ILE A 276 25.54 -7.98 0.42
C ILE A 276 26.82 -8.13 1.23
N GLU A 277 27.38 -7.01 1.67
CA GLU A 277 28.42 -6.99 2.69
C GLU A 277 27.77 -6.88 4.06
N ILE A 278 27.99 -7.89 4.90
CA ILE A 278 27.35 -8.03 6.20
C ILE A 278 28.09 -7.16 7.22
N ASP A 279 27.35 -6.26 7.86
CA ASP A 279 27.85 -5.50 9.00
C ASP A 279 27.98 -6.40 10.25
N ASP A 280 28.99 -6.16 11.08
CA ASP A 280 29.26 -6.96 12.29
C ASP A 280 28.08 -6.93 13.30
N ALA A 281 27.32 -5.82 13.30
CA ALA A 281 26.14 -5.66 14.14
C ALA A 281 24.91 -6.40 13.60
N THR A 282 24.94 -6.87 12.35
CA THR A 282 23.79 -7.53 11.71
C THR A 282 23.46 -8.86 12.38
N ARG A 283 22.19 -9.04 12.73
CA ARG A 283 21.65 -10.26 13.34
C ARG A 283 20.55 -10.91 12.50
N GLN A 284 19.87 -10.12 11.67
CA GLN A 284 18.88 -10.61 10.74
C GLN A 284 19.01 -9.89 9.40
N LEU A 285 18.80 -10.62 8.31
CA LEU A 285 18.58 -10.08 6.98
C LEU A 285 17.12 -10.24 6.64
N LEU A 286 16.52 -9.16 6.15
CA LEU A 286 15.21 -9.14 5.56
C LEU A 286 15.35 -8.90 4.06
N PHE A 287 14.72 -9.75 3.26
CA PHE A 287 14.59 -9.58 1.83
C PHE A 287 13.14 -9.26 1.51
N ILE A 288 12.95 -8.20 0.74
CA ILE A 288 11.64 -7.73 0.30
C ILE A 288 11.63 -7.79 -1.22
N VAL A 289 10.64 -8.49 -1.76
CA VAL A 289 10.41 -8.61 -3.20
C VAL A 289 9.04 -8.05 -3.50
N THR A 290 8.97 -7.08 -4.39
CA THR A 290 7.72 -6.40 -4.76
C THR A 290 7.51 -6.49 -6.27
N ASN A 291 6.30 -6.88 -6.67
CA ASN A 291 5.89 -6.82 -8.07
C ASN A 291 5.50 -5.36 -8.38
N LEU A 292 6.34 -4.64 -9.11
CA LEU A 292 6.11 -3.24 -9.47
C LEU A 292 5.21 -3.08 -10.70
N SER A 293 4.71 -4.18 -11.28
CA SER A 293 3.92 -4.19 -12.52
C SER A 293 4.65 -3.52 -13.70
N ASN A 294 4.01 -3.49 -14.87
CA ASN A 294 4.44 -2.67 -16.02
C ASN A 294 3.43 -1.57 -16.38
N ALA A 295 2.25 -1.63 -15.78
CA ALA A 295 1.17 -0.66 -15.91
C ALA A 295 0.55 -0.42 -14.53
N LEU A 296 -0.10 0.73 -14.38
CA LEU A 296 -0.89 1.03 -13.19
C LEU A 296 -2.04 0.01 -13.09
N PRO A 297 -2.37 -0.48 -11.88
CA PRO A 297 -3.50 -1.37 -11.70
C PRO A 297 -4.80 -0.62 -11.99
N ASP A 298 -5.58 -1.08 -12.96
CA ASP A 298 -6.91 -0.54 -13.22
C ASP A 298 -7.89 -1.13 -12.19
N ALA A 299 -8.59 -0.25 -11.47
CA ALA A 299 -9.58 -0.63 -10.45
C ALA A 299 -10.97 -0.92 -11.04
N ASP A 300 -11.24 -0.50 -12.28
CA ASP A 300 -12.48 -0.76 -13.01
C ASP A 300 -12.40 -2.03 -13.86
N ASP A 301 -11.25 -2.29 -14.49
CA ASP A 301 -10.96 -3.55 -15.18
C ASP A 301 -9.82 -4.29 -14.47
N ALA A 302 -10.19 -5.16 -13.53
CA ALA A 302 -9.25 -5.88 -12.69
C ALA A 302 -8.48 -6.97 -13.47
N GLU A 303 -7.60 -6.57 -14.39
CA GLU A 303 -6.57 -7.45 -14.93
C GLU A 303 -5.58 -7.78 -13.81
N VAL A 304 -5.74 -8.98 -13.24
CA VAL A 304 -4.88 -9.44 -12.14
C VAL A 304 -3.52 -9.85 -12.71
N HIS A 305 -2.56 -8.92 -12.72
CA HIS A 305 -1.16 -9.18 -13.08
C HIS A 305 -0.38 -9.87 -11.95
N GLN A 306 -0.88 -11.03 -11.54
CA GLN A 306 -0.20 -11.89 -10.58
C GLN A 306 1.07 -12.50 -11.20
N ARG A 307 2.21 -12.36 -10.50
CA ARG A 307 3.48 -12.91 -10.95
C ARG A 307 4.24 -13.59 -9.81
N ALA A 308 4.88 -14.71 -10.09
CA ALA A 308 5.72 -15.42 -9.15
C ALA A 308 7.20 -15.02 -9.30
N PHE A 309 7.99 -15.37 -8.29
CA PHE A 309 9.44 -15.17 -8.30
C PHE A 309 10.18 -16.31 -7.61
N GLU A 310 11.48 -16.33 -7.85
CA GLU A 310 12.46 -17.17 -7.20
C GLU A 310 13.60 -16.30 -6.65
N LEU A 311 13.91 -16.47 -5.37
CA LEU A 311 15.03 -15.84 -4.69
C LEU A 311 16.09 -16.91 -4.38
N ILE A 312 17.33 -16.66 -4.80
CA ILE A 312 18.48 -17.51 -4.51
C ILE A 312 19.46 -16.70 -3.66
N VAL A 313 19.99 -17.28 -2.58
CA VAL A 313 21.04 -16.66 -1.76
C VAL A 313 22.15 -17.66 -1.50
N ASP A 314 23.40 -17.23 -1.68
CA ASP A 314 24.59 -18.02 -1.37
C ASP A 314 25.72 -17.18 -0.74
N ASN A 315 26.80 -17.86 -0.36
CA ASN A 315 28.01 -17.21 0.17
C ASN A 315 28.78 -16.53 -0.97
N GLY A 316 29.27 -15.32 -0.71
CA GLY A 316 30.05 -14.54 -1.67
C GLY A 316 31.51 -14.96 -1.85
N ASP A 317 32.02 -15.88 -1.02
CA ASP A 317 33.46 -16.18 -0.90
C ASP A 317 33.94 -17.34 -1.80
N ASN A 318 33.19 -17.68 -2.85
CA ASN A 318 33.63 -18.59 -3.92
C ASN A 318 33.59 -17.91 -5.29
#